data_AF-A0A955DDB8-F1
#
_entry.id   AF-A0A955DDB8-F1
#
_cell.length_a   1.000
_cell.length_b   1.000
_cell.length_c   1.000
_cell.angle_alpha   90.00
_cell.angle_beta   90.00
_cell.angle_gamma   90.00
#
_symmetry.space_group_name_H-M   'P 1'
#
loop_
_entity.id
_entity.type
_entity.pdbx_description
1 polymer ?
#
loop_
_entity_poly.entity_id
_entity_poly.type
_entity_poly.pdbx_seq_one_letter_code
_entity_poly.pdbx_strand_id
1 'polypeptide(L)'
;LLLPHLLVQAAMCGGATLLPLAPGSAGLRITVILGAVGHFVFSLLETSRPHPTENGRQGAAFLSTLRLGPLRLFREGMLIGVVAAIPLVFVAPILVPAVVLGGLFLYEHAFVRAGQLPPLS
;
A
#
# COMPACT_ATOMS: atom_id res chain seq x y z
N LEU A 1 1.02 -2.33 -12.76
CA LEU A 1 2.23 -1.45 -12.71
C LEU A 1 3.28 -2.00 -11.73
N LEU A 2 3.59 -3.29 -11.83
CA LEU A 2 4.04 -4.06 -10.66
C LEU A 2 5.44 -3.69 -10.15
N LEU A 3 6.48 -3.85 -10.99
CA LEU A 3 7.87 -3.65 -10.56
C LEU A 3 8.15 -2.27 -9.94
N PRO A 4 7.78 -1.14 -10.57
CA PRO A 4 8.02 0.16 -9.96
C PRO A 4 7.19 0.37 -8.69
N HIS A 5 5.99 -0.21 -8.59
CA HIS A 5 5.18 -0.11 -7.37
C HIS A 5 5.80 -0.90 -6.21
N LEU A 6 6.30 -2.11 -6.45
CA LEU A 6 7.01 -2.91 -5.44
C LEU A 6 8.27 -2.21 -4.94
N LEU A 7 9.01 -1.52 -5.81
CA LEU A 7 10.17 -0.73 -5.39
C LEU A 7 9.76 0.40 -4.43
N VAL A 8 8.67 1.10 -4.74
CA VAL A 8 8.11 2.14 -3.86
C VAL A 8 7.69 1.56 -2.51
N GLN A 9 7.01 0.41 -2.50
CA GLN A 9 6.61 -0.27 -1.28
C GLN A 9 7.81 -0.75 -0.45
N ALA A 10 8.85 -1.28 -1.10
CA ALA A 10 10.08 -1.71 -0.43
C ALA A 10 10.80 -0.53 0.24
N ALA A 11 10.93 0.60 -0.47
CA ALA A 11 11.52 1.82 0.09
C ALA A 11 10.69 2.35 1.28
N MET A 12 9.36 2.37 1.13
CA MET A 12 8.44 2.77 2.20
C MET A 12 8.54 1.86 3.43
N CYS A 13 8.58 0.54 3.22
CA CYS A 13 8.74 -0.48 4.27
C CYS A 13 10.07 -0.34 5.02
N GLY A 14 11.17 -0.23 4.28
CA GLY A 14 12.50 -0.02 4.87
C GLY A 14 12.59 1.30 5.63
N GLY A 15 12.09 2.40 5.04
CA GLY A 15 12.03 3.70 5.69
C GLY A 15 11.23 3.68 6.98
N ALA A 16 10.06 3.05 6.96
CA ALA A 16 9.18 2.96 8.13
C ALA A 16 9.81 2.13 9.25
N THR A 17 10.45 1.02 8.91
CA THR A 17 11.11 0.12 9.87
C THR A 17 12.31 0.78 10.55
N LEU A 18 13.07 1.59 9.81
CA LEU A 18 14.27 2.25 10.33
C LEU A 18 13.97 3.57 11.06
N LEU A 19 12.84 4.22 10.78
CA LEU A 19 12.52 5.54 11.33
C LEU A 19 12.53 5.60 12.87
N PRO A 20 12.01 4.62 13.64
CA PRO A 20 12.11 4.63 15.10
C PRO A 20 13.54 4.63 15.65
N LEU A 21 14.49 4.07 14.89
CA LEU A 21 15.91 3.99 15.28
C LEU A 21 16.66 5.29 15.02
N ALA A 22 16.16 6.11 14.09
CA ALA A 22 16.71 7.43 13.78
C ALA A 22 15.57 8.44 13.57
N PRO A 23 14.80 8.78 14.64
CA PRO A 23 13.56 9.55 14.51
C PRO A 23 13.78 10.99 14.01
N GLY A 24 15.00 11.52 14.17
CA GLY A 24 15.42 12.83 13.64
C GLY A 24 15.85 12.82 12.16
N SER A 25 15.93 11.65 11.51
CA SER A 25 16.40 11.54 10.13
C SER A 25 15.38 12.10 9.13
N ALA A 26 15.68 13.27 8.57
CA ALA A 26 14.87 13.85 7.49
C ALA A 26 14.79 12.92 6.27
N GLY A 27 15.88 12.23 5.94
CA GLY A 27 15.93 11.27 4.83
C GLY A 27 14.90 10.16 4.99
N LEU A 28 14.84 9.50 6.16
CA LEU A 28 13.86 8.43 6.42
C LEU A 28 12.42 8.95 6.38
N ARG A 29 12.15 10.13 6.96
CA ARG A 29 10.82 10.76 6.90
C ARG A 29 10.38 11.00 5.46
N ILE A 30 11.27 11.59 4.65
CA ILE A 30 11.01 11.85 3.22
C ILE A 30 10.79 10.52 2.48
N THR A 31 11.61 9.49 2.72
CA THR A 31 11.43 8.17 2.11
C THR A 31 10.06 7.57 2.43
N VAL A 32 9.60 7.64 3.69
CA VAL A 32 8.27 7.12 4.07
C VAL A 32 7.16 7.94 3.40
N ILE A 33 7.25 9.27 3.41
CA ILE A 33 6.23 10.16 2.83
C ILE A 33 6.14 9.99 1.31
N LEU A 34 7.27 10.05 0.61
CA LEU A 34 7.30 9.84 -0.84
C LEU A 34 6.90 8.41 -1.21
N GLY A 35 7.28 7.44 -0.39
CA GLY A 35 6.83 6.05 -0.49
C GLY A 35 5.31 5.93 -0.39
N ALA A 36 4.70 6.56 0.61
CA ALA A 36 3.25 6.56 0.81
C ALA A 36 2.50 7.26 -0.32
N VAL A 37 2.98 8.42 -0.77
CA VAL A 37 2.40 9.15 -1.91
C VAL A 37 2.53 8.32 -3.19
N GLY A 38 3.72 7.76 -3.45
CA GLY A 38 3.94 6.89 -4.61
C GLY A 38 3.04 5.66 -4.57
N HIS A 39 2.93 5.00 -3.42
CA HIS A 39 2.07 3.84 -3.23
C HIS A 39 0.60 4.19 -3.51
N PHE A 40 0.13 5.34 -3.03
CA PHE A 40 -1.21 5.85 -3.32
C PHE A 40 -1.43 6.09 -4.81
N VAL A 41 -0.50 6.78 -5.48
CA VAL A 41 -0.59 7.05 -6.92
C VAL A 41 -0.63 5.75 -7.73
N PHE A 42 0.28 4.81 -7.46
CA PHE A 42 0.28 3.52 -8.16
C PHE A 42 -1.00 2.73 -7.90
N SER A 43 -1.53 2.72 -6.68
CA SER A 43 -2.78 2.05 -6.33
C SER A 43 -3.97 2.66 -7.09
N LEU A 44 -4.02 3.98 -7.21
CA LEU A 44 -5.03 4.68 -8.00
C LEU A 44 -4.90 4.36 -9.50
N LEU A 45 -3.68 4.31 -10.03
CA LEU A 45 -3.44 3.94 -11.42
C LEU A 45 -3.88 2.50 -11.71
N GLU A 46 -3.68 1.57 -10.78
CA GLU A 46 -4.10 0.18 -10.96
C GLU A 46 -5.62 0.03 -11.05
N THR A 47 -6.37 0.81 -10.26
CA THR A 47 -7.84 0.79 -10.31
C THR A 47 -8.44 1.63 -11.44
N SER A 48 -7.69 2.60 -11.98
CA SER A 48 -8.24 3.60 -12.91
C SER A 48 -7.77 3.42 -14.36
N ARG A 49 -6.63 2.75 -14.60
CA ARG A 49 -6.16 2.53 -15.96
C ARG A 49 -6.95 1.43 -16.67
N PRO A 50 -7.16 1.56 -18.00
CA PRO A 50 -7.71 0.47 -18.79
C PRO A 50 -6.79 -0.76 -18.73
N HIS A 51 -7.41 -1.93 -18.52
CA HIS A 51 -6.72 -3.21 -18.56
C HIS A 51 -6.96 -3.89 -19.92
N PRO A 52 -5.90 -4.32 -20.63
CA PRO A 52 -6.01 -4.86 -21.98
C PRO A 52 -6.72 -6.22 -22.00
N THR A 53 -6.58 -7.01 -20.94
CA THR A 53 -7.15 -8.35 -20.82
C THR A 53 -8.43 -8.34 -19.97
N GLU A 54 -9.33 -9.27 -20.25
CA GLU A 54 -10.53 -9.47 -19.43
C GLU A 54 -10.16 -9.84 -17.99
N ASN A 55 -9.20 -10.74 -17.82
CA ASN A 55 -8.69 -11.13 -16.50
C ASN A 55 -8.11 -9.93 -15.73
N GLY A 56 -7.44 -9.00 -16.42
CA GLY A 56 -6.95 -7.76 -15.80
C GLY A 56 -8.08 -6.86 -15.33
N ARG A 57 -9.14 -6.69 -16.14
CA ARG A 57 -10.34 -5.93 -15.76
C ARG A 57 -11.04 -6.54 -14.54
N GLN A 58 -11.20 -7.85 -14.54
CA GLN A 58 -11.81 -8.56 -13.41
C GLN A 58 -10.97 -8.47 -12.14
N GLY A 59 -9.65 -8.67 -12.25
CA GLY A 59 -8.73 -8.52 -11.13
C GLY A 59 -8.81 -7.11 -10.50
N ALA A 60 -8.82 -6.08 -11.33
CA ALA A 60 -8.98 -4.70 -10.86
C ALA A 60 -10.34 -4.47 -10.17
N ALA A 61 -11.42 -5.04 -10.68
CA ALA A 61 -12.74 -4.96 -10.06
C ALA A 61 -12.77 -5.66 -8.68
N PHE A 62 -12.11 -6.83 -8.55
CA PHE A 62 -12.08 -7.59 -7.30
C PHE A 62 -11.36 -6.89 -6.15
N LEU A 63 -10.37 -6.03 -6.41
CA LEU A 63 -9.62 -5.29 -5.37
C LEU A 63 -10.54 -4.63 -4.34
N SER A 64 -11.62 -3.99 -4.80
CA SER A 64 -12.55 -3.25 -3.94
C SER A 64 -13.54 -4.14 -3.17
N THR A 65 -13.65 -5.42 -3.54
CA THR A 65 -14.63 -6.36 -3.00
C THR A 65 -14.10 -7.19 -1.84
N LEU A 66 -12.77 -7.36 -1.77
CA LEU A 66 -12.12 -8.22 -0.78
C LEU A 66 -12.25 -7.69 0.65
N ARG A 67 -12.57 -8.60 1.57
CA ARG A 67 -12.80 -8.28 2.99
C ARG A 67 -12.11 -9.27 3.92
N LEU A 68 -11.80 -8.79 5.12
CA LEU A 68 -11.42 -9.60 6.28
C LEU A 68 -12.29 -9.17 7.46
N GLY A 69 -13.33 -9.95 7.75
CA GLY A 69 -14.38 -9.54 8.69
C GLY A 69 -15.02 -8.21 8.26
N PRO A 70 -15.05 -7.18 9.12
CA PRO A 70 -15.64 -5.88 8.78
C PRO A 70 -14.73 -5.03 7.87
N LEU A 71 -13.45 -5.39 7.73
CA LEU A 71 -12.45 -4.57 7.03
C LEU A 71 -12.54 -4.79 5.52
N ARG A 72 -12.60 -3.69 4.75
CA ARG A 72 -12.43 -3.70 3.29
C ARG A 72 -10.95 -3.56 2.99
N LEU A 73 -10.30 -4.67 2.62
CA LEU A 73 -8.84 -4.78 2.67
C LEU A 73 -8.11 -3.70 1.90
N PHE A 74 -8.51 -3.43 0.65
CA PHE A 74 -7.91 -2.38 -0.17
C PHE A 74 -8.09 -0.98 0.46
N ARG A 75 -9.33 -0.62 0.84
CA ARG A 75 -9.64 0.69 1.42
C ARG A 75 -8.90 0.90 2.74
N GLU A 76 -9.00 -0.06 3.65
CA GLU A 76 -8.37 0.06 4.96
C GLU A 76 -6.84 0.00 4.86
N GLY A 77 -6.29 -0.81 3.95
CA GLY A 77 -4.86 -0.82 3.65
C GLY A 77 -4.36 0.56 3.21
N MET A 78 -5.10 1.25 2.33
CA MET A 78 -4.78 2.61 1.90
C MET A 78 -4.93 3.65 3.04
N LEU A 79 -6.03 3.59 3.80
CA LEU A 79 -6.27 4.53 4.90
C LEU A 79 -5.21 4.39 6.00
N ILE A 80 -4.87 3.16 6.37
CA ILE A 80 -3.89 2.88 7.42
C ILE A 80 -2.48 3.17 6.89
N GLY A 81 -2.09 2.53 5.78
CA GLY A 81 -0.72 2.57 5.27
C GLY A 81 -0.31 3.93 4.71
N VAL A 82 -1.25 4.75 4.23
CA VAL A 82 -0.95 6.08 3.66
C VAL A 82 -1.47 7.20 4.55
N VAL A 83 -2.78 7.27 4.77
CA VAL A 83 -3.42 8.44 5.40
C VAL A 83 -3.02 8.56 6.87
N ALA A 84 -3.08 7.48 7.64
CA ALA A 84 -2.68 7.48 9.05
C ALA A 84 -1.16 7.55 9.23
N ALA A 85 -0.38 6.97 8.32
CA ALA A 85 1.08 6.93 8.43
C ALA A 85 1.72 8.33 8.35
N ILE A 86 1.27 9.20 7.43
CA ILE A 86 1.89 10.52 7.18
C ILE A 86 2.01 11.40 8.44
N PRO A 87 0.93 11.66 9.22
CA PRO A 87 1.07 12.47 10.44
C PRO A 87 1.95 11.79 11.50
N LEU A 88 1.89 10.44 11.60
CA LEU A 88 2.66 9.67 12.59
C LEU A 88 4.17 9.78 12.39
N VAL A 89 4.63 10.01 11.16
CA VAL A 89 6.04 10.29 10.85
C VAL A 89 6.58 11.47 11.67
N PHE A 90 5.73 12.45 12.00
CA PHE A 90 6.11 13.64 12.74
C PHE A 90 5.81 13.54 14.24
N VAL A 91 4.65 12.98 14.61
CA VAL A 91 4.16 13.04 16.00
C VAL A 91 4.54 11.80 16.83
N ALA A 92 4.64 10.63 16.21
CA ALA A 92 4.87 9.37 16.89
C ALA A 92 5.61 8.37 15.98
N PRO A 93 6.88 8.65 15.63
CA PRO A 93 7.65 7.83 14.69
C PRO A 93 7.78 6.37 15.11
N ILE A 94 7.70 6.09 16.42
CA ILE A 94 7.70 4.73 16.99
C ILE A 94 6.52 3.87 16.51
N LEU A 95 5.39 4.49 16.14
CA LEU A 95 4.18 3.77 15.66
C LEU A 95 4.17 3.58 14.14
N VAL A 96 5.05 4.26 13.41
CA VAL A 96 5.10 4.24 11.94
C VAL A 96 5.30 2.83 11.38
N PRO A 97 6.20 1.96 11.91
CA PRO A 97 6.32 0.59 11.39
C PRO A 97 5.00 -0.19 11.46
N ALA A 98 4.30 -0.15 12.60
CA ALA A 98 3.07 -0.91 12.77
C ALA A 98 1.99 -0.48 11.77
N VAL A 99 1.85 0.83 11.57
CA VAL A 99 0.83 1.40 10.67
C VAL A 99 1.19 1.17 9.20
N VAL A 100 2.43 1.44 8.80
CA VAL A 100 2.87 1.24 7.41
C VAL A 100 2.83 -0.25 7.03
N LEU A 101 3.42 -1.12 7.86
CA LEU A 101 3.48 -2.55 7.57
C LEU A 101 2.09 -3.19 7.62
N GLY A 102 1.25 -2.79 8.58
CA GLY A 102 -0.14 -3.24 8.65
C GLY A 102 -0.95 -2.83 7.43
N GLY A 103 -0.84 -1.57 7.01
CA GLY A 103 -1.50 -1.07 5.80
C GLY A 103 -1.03 -1.78 4.53
N LEU A 104 0.29 -1.93 4.35
CA LEU A 104 0.88 -2.64 3.22
C LEU A 104 0.47 -4.12 3.21
N PHE A 105 0.41 -4.78 4.36
CA PHE A 105 -0.08 -6.16 4.46
C PHE A 105 -1.52 -6.29 3.96
N LEU A 106 -2.42 -5.41 4.39
CA LEU A 106 -3.83 -5.44 3.95
C LEU A 106 -3.95 -5.16 2.44
N TYR A 107 -3.17 -4.20 1.93
CA TYR A 107 -3.11 -3.88 0.50
C TYR A 107 -2.60 -5.08 -0.31
N GLU A 108 -1.44 -5.63 0.03
CA GLU A 108 -0.81 -6.74 -0.71
C GLU A 108 -1.67 -8.01 -0.65
N HIS A 109 -2.29 -8.28 0.50
CA HIS A 109 -3.24 -9.37 0.60
C HIS A 109 -4.41 -9.19 -0.38
N ALA A 110 -4.97 -7.97 -0.46
CA ALA A 110 -6.02 -7.68 -1.42
C ALA A 110 -5.51 -7.79 -2.87
N PHE A 111 -4.34 -7.25 -3.15
CA PHE A 111 -3.75 -7.20 -4.48
C PHE A 111 -3.47 -8.59 -5.05
N VAL A 112 -2.78 -9.44 -4.28
CA VAL A 112 -2.46 -10.81 -4.69
C VAL A 112 -3.74 -11.64 -4.85
N ARG A 113 -4.68 -11.56 -3.90
CA ARG A 113 -5.93 -12.30 -3.98
C ARG A 113 -6.78 -11.87 -5.17
N ALA A 114 -6.89 -10.57 -5.42
CA ALA A 114 -7.68 -10.05 -6.54
C ALA A 114 -7.15 -10.55 -7.88
N GLY A 115 -5.83 -10.69 -8.05
CA GLY A 115 -5.21 -11.26 -9.25
C GLY A 115 -5.43 -12.76 -9.45
N GLN A 116 -5.83 -13.49 -8.41
CA GLN A 116 -6.03 -14.95 -8.43
C GLN A 116 -7.50 -15.36 -8.59
N LEU A 117 -8.44 -14.42 -8.50
CA LEU A 117 -9.88 -14.69 -8.60
C LEU A 117 -10.42 -14.81 -10.04
N PRO A 118 -9.89 -14.09 -11.06
CA PRO A 118 -10.36 -14.27 -12.43
C PRO A 118 -10.19 -15.72 -12.89
N PRO A 119 -11.15 -16.28 -13.64
CA PRO A 119 -11.07 -17.63 -14.16
C PRO A 119 -9.92 -17.75 -15.17
N LEU A 120 -9.32 -18.94 -15.23
CA LEU A 120 -8.21 -19.23 -16.14
C LEU A 120 -8.66 -19.57 -17.58
N SER A 121 -9.96 -19.51 -17.86
CA SER A 121 -10.64 -19.96 -19.08
C SER A 121 -10.90 -18.83 -20.06
#